data_AF-M5RNQ1-F1
#
_entry.id   AF-M5RNQ1-F1
#
_cell.length_a   1.000
_cell.length_b   1.000
_cell.length_c   1.000
_cell.angle_alpha   90.00
_cell.angle_beta   90.00
_cell.angle_gamma   90.00
#
_symmetry.space_group_name_H-M   'P 1'
#
loop_
_entity.id
_entity.type
_entity.pdbx_description
1 polymer ?
#
loop_
_entity_poly.entity_id
_entity_poly.type
_entity_poly.pdbx_seq_one_letter_code
_entity_poly.pdbx_strand_id
1 'polypeptide(L)'
;MAETLEQSNHTSVQRRIESITADRDEGVPVEKRRDNFLSPVAIDERSGEIGPCVSQTGKRCSDKGFLPMSLEDYLETLDWTARQIAPGKRGKTPADLPPVLKRLGLDTKTWCELVSDFGRLFCTVAGRPECVDPLRSHRTHRRYHLRRRARELLTQAD
;
A
#
# COMPACT_ATOMS: atom_id res chain seq x y z
N MET A 1 -1.75 -16.19 -12.46
CA MET A 1 -1.37 -14.87 -11.93
C MET A 1 -0.67 -14.10 -13.04
N ALA A 2 -0.79 -12.78 -13.08
CA ALA A 2 -0.03 -11.96 -14.03
C ALA A 2 1.48 -12.10 -13.79
N GLU A 3 2.27 -12.17 -14.86
CA GLU A 3 3.73 -12.32 -14.78
C GLU A 3 4.40 -11.04 -14.30
N THR A 4 3.87 -9.88 -14.72
CA THR A 4 4.35 -8.55 -14.35
C THR A 4 3.21 -7.65 -13.87
N LEU A 5 3.53 -6.50 -13.27
CA LEU A 5 2.52 -5.55 -12.78
C LEU A 5 1.69 -4.95 -13.92
N GLU A 6 2.30 -4.73 -15.08
CA GLU A 6 1.69 -4.19 -16.30
C GLU A 6 0.64 -5.15 -16.90
N GLN A 7 0.75 -6.45 -16.64
CA GLN A 7 -0.19 -7.47 -17.13
C GLN A 7 -1.32 -7.77 -16.13
N SER A 8 -1.36 -7.06 -15.01
CA SER A 8 -2.28 -7.32 -13.92
C SER A 8 -3.63 -6.63 -14.12
N ASN A 9 -4.40 -7.14 -15.09
CA ASN A 9 -5.68 -6.62 -15.63
C ASN A 9 -6.76 -6.23 -14.62
N HIS A 10 -6.67 -6.71 -13.39
CA HIS A 10 -7.67 -6.52 -12.35
C HIS A 10 -7.15 -5.72 -11.15
N THR A 11 -6.00 -5.07 -11.29
CA THR A 11 -5.39 -4.29 -10.19
C THR A 11 -5.37 -2.80 -10.50
N SER A 12 -5.48 -1.99 -9.45
CA SER A 12 -5.26 -0.55 -9.54
C SER A 12 -3.84 -0.22 -10.04
N VAL A 13 -2.88 -1.11 -9.78
CA VAL A 13 -1.48 -0.99 -10.19
C VAL A 13 -1.34 -0.83 -11.69
N GLN A 14 -1.95 -1.72 -12.48
CA GLN A 14 -1.86 -1.63 -13.94
C GLN A 14 -2.38 -0.28 -14.46
N ARG A 15 -3.53 0.19 -13.97
CA ARG A 15 -4.11 1.46 -14.42
C ARG A 15 -3.22 2.66 -14.12
N ARG A 16 -2.51 2.64 -12.98
CA ARG A 16 -1.50 3.64 -12.64
C ARG A 16 -0.33 3.59 -13.62
N ILE A 17 0.18 2.40 -13.92
CA ILE A 17 1.25 2.21 -14.91
C ILE A 17 0.83 2.72 -16.29
N GLU A 18 -0.34 2.32 -16.79
CA GLU A 18 -0.88 2.80 -18.08
C GLU A 18 -0.95 4.32 -18.14
N SER A 19 -1.38 4.95 -17.03
CA SER A 19 -1.51 6.41 -16.95
C SER A 19 -0.15 7.11 -16.93
N ILE A 20 0.86 6.55 -16.26
CA ILE A 20 2.25 7.07 -16.29
C ILE A 20 2.84 6.96 -17.69
N THR A 21 2.68 5.83 -18.35
CA THR A 21 3.22 5.61 -19.70
C THR A 21 2.58 6.59 -20.70
N ALA A 22 1.25 6.75 -20.64
CA ALA A 22 0.55 7.71 -21.50
C ALA A 22 0.94 9.17 -21.21
N ASP A 23 1.17 9.53 -19.93
CA ASP A 23 1.59 10.88 -19.56
C ASP A 23 2.99 11.22 -20.08
N ARG A 24 3.90 10.23 -20.10
CA ARG A 24 5.25 10.38 -20.68
C ARG A 24 5.22 10.64 -22.18
N ASP A 25 4.30 10.00 -22.90
CA ASP A 25 4.22 10.08 -24.36
C ASP A 25 3.40 11.27 -24.87
N GLU A 26 2.29 11.60 -24.19
CA GLU A 26 1.26 12.53 -24.70
C GLU A 26 0.93 13.71 -23.76
N GLY A 27 1.48 13.78 -22.55
CA GLY A 27 1.19 14.86 -21.59
C GLY A 27 -0.30 14.96 -21.22
N VAL A 28 -0.93 13.82 -20.95
CA VAL A 28 -2.38 13.71 -20.76
C VAL A 28 -2.84 14.46 -19.50
N PRO A 29 -3.79 15.42 -19.63
CA PRO A 29 -4.39 16.10 -18.48
C PRO A 29 -4.93 15.11 -17.45
N VAL A 30 -4.77 15.41 -16.16
CA VAL A 30 -5.16 14.53 -15.03
C VAL A 30 -6.60 14.02 -15.15
N GLU A 31 -7.51 14.87 -15.64
CA GLU A 31 -8.93 14.56 -15.85
C GLU A 31 -9.17 13.42 -16.85
N LYS A 32 -8.27 13.27 -17.83
CA LYS A 32 -8.33 12.29 -18.91
C LYS A 32 -7.51 11.03 -18.63
N ARG A 33 -6.69 11.02 -17.58
CA ARG A 33 -5.91 9.84 -17.19
C ARG A 33 -6.81 8.66 -16.83
N ARG A 34 -6.37 7.44 -17.13
CA ARG A 34 -7.14 6.21 -16.86
C ARG A 34 -7.26 5.90 -15.37
N ASP A 35 -6.33 6.41 -14.57
CA ASP A 35 -6.31 6.27 -13.11
C ASP A 35 -6.93 7.47 -12.36
N ASN A 36 -7.64 8.38 -13.05
CA ASN A 36 -8.22 9.58 -12.44
C ASN A 36 -9.21 9.31 -11.27
N PHE A 37 -9.78 8.11 -11.20
CA PHE A 37 -10.67 7.69 -10.12
C PHE A 37 -9.92 7.11 -8.91
N LEU A 38 -8.61 6.90 -9.04
CA LEU A 38 -7.73 6.48 -7.95
C LEU A 38 -7.14 7.72 -7.29
N SER A 39 -7.11 7.74 -5.95
CA SER A 39 -6.34 8.75 -5.23
C SER A 39 -4.85 8.65 -5.56
N PRO A 40 -4.10 9.77 -5.55
CA PRO A 40 -2.64 9.74 -5.64
C PRO A 40 -2.05 8.82 -4.57
N VAL A 41 -0.90 8.20 -4.84
CA VAL A 41 -0.21 7.41 -3.79
C VAL A 41 0.46 8.34 -2.80
N ALA A 42 1.33 9.22 -3.32
CA ALA A 42 2.15 10.10 -2.52
C ALA A 42 1.31 11.16 -1.78
N ILE A 43 1.49 11.24 -0.46
CA ILE A 43 1.10 12.39 0.36
C ILE A 43 2.34 13.09 0.89
N ASP A 44 2.33 14.41 0.83
CA ASP A 44 3.30 15.25 1.51
C ASP A 44 2.76 15.63 2.89
N GLU A 45 3.19 14.91 3.92
CA GLU A 45 2.79 15.16 5.31
C GLU A 45 3.57 16.33 5.95
N ARG A 46 4.67 16.80 5.34
CA ARG A 46 5.53 17.83 5.93
C ARG A 46 5.07 19.23 5.58
N SER A 47 4.76 19.46 4.32
CA SER A 47 4.38 20.78 3.79
C SER A 47 2.99 20.83 3.17
N GLY A 48 2.29 19.69 3.08
CA GLY A 48 0.95 19.64 2.54
C GLY A 48 -0.06 20.41 3.38
N GLU A 49 -1.06 21.00 2.72
CA GLU A 49 -2.17 21.68 3.39
C GLU A 49 -2.90 20.73 4.35
N ILE A 50 -3.14 21.16 5.58
CA ILE A 50 -3.87 20.39 6.58
C ILE A 50 -5.38 20.46 6.28
N GLY A 51 -6.09 19.34 6.47
CA GLY A 51 -7.56 19.30 6.33
C GLY A 51 -8.07 18.50 5.11
N PRO A 52 -9.38 18.56 4.81
CA PRO A 52 -9.95 17.85 3.67
C PRO A 52 -9.47 18.45 2.35
N CYS A 53 -9.26 17.60 1.33
CA CYS A 53 -8.94 18.03 -0.03
C CYS A 53 -9.91 17.34 -0.98
N VAL A 54 -11.05 17.98 -1.24
CA VAL A 54 -12.13 17.40 -2.06
C VAL A 54 -11.69 17.31 -3.51
N SER A 55 -12.07 16.24 -4.20
CA SER A 55 -11.69 16.03 -5.60
C SER A 55 -12.31 17.06 -6.53
N GLN A 56 -11.48 17.77 -7.30
CA GLN A 56 -11.95 18.71 -8.33
C GLN A 56 -12.70 18.02 -9.46
N THR A 57 -12.30 16.78 -9.79
CA THR A 57 -12.90 16.01 -10.90
C THR A 57 -14.22 15.30 -10.54
N GLY A 58 -14.56 15.23 -9.24
CA GLY A 58 -15.66 14.41 -8.73
C GLY A 58 -15.52 12.89 -8.90
N LYS A 59 -14.39 12.38 -9.43
CA LYS A 59 -14.18 10.94 -9.71
C LYS A 59 -13.66 10.13 -8.51
N ARG A 60 -13.29 10.82 -7.43
CA ARG A 60 -12.76 10.24 -6.19
C ARG A 60 -13.17 11.10 -5.00
N CYS A 61 -13.05 10.59 -3.78
CA CYS A 61 -13.43 11.34 -2.57
C CYS A 61 -12.44 12.46 -2.22
N SER A 62 -11.15 12.27 -2.52
CA SER A 62 -10.11 13.24 -2.18
C SER A 62 -8.97 13.28 -3.20
N ASP A 63 -8.43 14.48 -3.42
CA ASP A 63 -7.21 14.73 -4.21
C ASP A 63 -5.93 14.58 -3.38
N LYS A 64 -6.05 14.30 -2.09
CA LYS A 64 -4.90 13.92 -1.26
C LYS A 64 -4.44 12.50 -1.56
N GLY A 65 -3.13 12.32 -1.47
CA GLY A 65 -2.55 10.98 -1.43
C GLY A 65 -2.79 10.28 -0.10
N PHE A 66 -2.26 9.06 0.03
CA PHE A 66 -2.53 8.21 1.20
C PHE A 66 -1.30 7.47 1.75
N LEU A 67 -0.14 7.56 1.11
CA LEU A 67 1.12 7.01 1.63
C LEU A 67 2.27 8.02 1.55
N PRO A 68 3.10 8.15 2.59
CA PRO A 68 4.28 9.02 2.59
C PRO A 68 5.44 8.36 1.84
N MET A 69 5.22 8.05 0.56
CA MET A 69 6.18 7.47 -0.37
C MET A 69 5.82 7.83 -1.82
N SER A 70 6.80 7.79 -2.72
CA SER A 70 6.53 8.07 -4.14
C SER A 70 5.72 6.93 -4.78
N LEU A 71 5.19 7.19 -5.97
CA LEU A 71 4.54 6.15 -6.75
C LEU A 71 5.54 5.09 -7.21
N GLU A 72 6.77 5.47 -7.55
CA GLU A 72 7.83 4.52 -7.92
C GLU A 72 8.16 3.57 -6.77
N ASP A 73 8.41 4.10 -5.57
CA ASP A 73 8.71 3.29 -4.38
C ASP A 73 7.57 2.30 -4.07
N TYR A 74 6.32 2.74 -4.29
CA TYR A 74 5.14 1.90 -4.08
C TYR A 74 5.09 0.75 -5.08
N LEU A 75 5.34 1.03 -6.36
CA LEU A 75 5.40 0.02 -7.41
C LEU A 75 6.55 -0.97 -7.20
N GLU A 76 7.73 -0.48 -6.80
CA GLU A 76 8.88 -1.32 -6.46
C GLU A 76 8.56 -2.25 -5.29
N THR A 77 7.98 -1.71 -4.22
CA THR A 77 7.60 -2.50 -3.03
C THR A 77 6.57 -3.58 -3.41
N LEU A 78 5.60 -3.26 -4.26
CA LEU A 78 4.60 -4.22 -4.74
C LEU A 78 5.20 -5.29 -5.64
N ASP A 79 6.03 -4.93 -6.63
CA ASP A 79 6.68 -5.90 -7.51
C ASP A 79 7.55 -6.86 -6.71
N TRP A 80 8.37 -6.29 -5.80
CA TRP A 80 9.19 -7.08 -4.90
C TRP A 80 8.34 -8.04 -4.06
N THR A 81 7.28 -7.56 -3.42
CA THR A 81 6.39 -8.39 -2.59
C THR A 81 5.74 -9.51 -3.41
N ALA A 82 5.26 -9.21 -4.62
CA ALA A 82 4.62 -10.18 -5.48
C ALA A 82 5.57 -11.30 -5.93
N ARG A 83 6.88 -11.01 -6.05
CA ARG A 83 7.93 -12.00 -6.36
C ARG A 83 8.31 -12.85 -5.15
N GLN A 84 8.25 -12.29 -3.93
CA GLN A 84 8.50 -13.07 -2.70
C GLN A 84 7.39 -14.12 -2.46
N ILE A 85 6.13 -13.75 -2.69
CA ILE A 85 4.97 -14.62 -2.39
C ILE A 85 4.77 -15.70 -3.46
N ALA A 86 5.07 -15.40 -4.74
CA ALA A 86 4.90 -16.33 -5.86
C ALA A 86 6.25 -16.58 -6.57
N PRO A 87 7.09 -17.50 -6.04
CA PRO A 87 8.37 -17.82 -6.66
C PRO A 87 8.14 -18.38 -8.09
N GLY A 88 8.88 -17.86 -9.07
CA GLY A 88 8.76 -18.24 -10.48
C GLY A 88 8.25 -17.14 -11.43
N LYS A 89 7.96 -15.93 -10.92
CA LYS A 89 7.69 -14.78 -11.79
C LYS A 89 8.93 -14.39 -12.60
N ARG A 90 8.76 -14.15 -13.90
CA ARG A 90 9.81 -13.73 -14.84
C ARG A 90 10.47 -12.41 -14.41
N GLY A 91 11.79 -12.32 -14.52
CA GLY A 91 12.60 -11.15 -14.13
C GLY A 91 13.44 -11.39 -12.87
N LYS A 92 14.43 -10.53 -12.63
CA LYS A 92 15.32 -10.65 -11.46
C LYS A 92 14.57 -10.13 -10.22
N THR A 93 14.37 -10.98 -9.22
CA THR A 93 13.93 -10.50 -7.89
C THR A 93 15.00 -9.54 -7.36
N PRO A 94 14.65 -8.29 -7.03
CA PRO A 94 15.60 -7.39 -6.40
C PRO A 94 16.14 -8.07 -5.14
N ALA A 95 17.47 -8.17 -5.05
CA ALA A 95 18.12 -8.89 -3.94
C ALA A 95 17.90 -8.16 -2.61
N ASP A 96 17.78 -6.84 -2.67
CA ASP A 96 17.63 -5.99 -1.51
C ASP A 96 16.16 -5.83 -1.08
N LEU A 97 15.96 -5.88 0.23
CA LEU A 97 14.70 -5.52 0.87
C LEU A 97 14.38 -4.03 0.59
N PRO A 98 13.16 -3.69 0.12
CA PRO A 98 12.76 -2.31 -0.17
C PRO A 98 13.10 -1.36 0.98
N PRO A 99 13.61 -0.14 0.70
CA PRO A 99 14.04 0.81 1.74
C PRO A 99 12.93 1.15 2.74
N VAL A 100 11.67 1.18 2.30
CA VAL A 100 10.52 1.42 3.18
C VAL A 100 10.37 0.32 4.24
N LEU A 101 10.60 -0.94 3.88
CA LEU A 101 10.49 -2.06 4.83
C LEU A 101 11.65 -2.05 5.83
N LYS A 102 12.87 -1.75 5.37
CA LYS A 102 14.04 -1.51 6.24
C LYS A 102 13.76 -0.40 7.26
N ARG A 103 13.25 0.74 6.80
CA ARG A 103 12.90 1.89 7.67
C ARG A 103 11.84 1.53 8.72
N LEU A 104 10.92 0.63 8.39
CA LEU A 104 9.87 0.18 9.29
C LEU A 104 10.32 -0.95 10.25
N GLY A 105 11.57 -1.43 10.13
CA GLY A 105 12.09 -2.56 10.91
C GLY A 105 11.52 -3.91 10.48
N LEU A 106 10.94 -4.02 9.29
CA LEU A 106 10.27 -5.24 8.83
C LEU A 106 11.20 -6.09 7.98
N ASP A 107 11.52 -7.29 8.43
CA ASP A 107 12.23 -8.28 7.62
C ASP A 107 11.32 -8.89 6.53
N THR A 108 11.94 -9.57 5.57
CA THR A 108 11.22 -10.19 4.45
C THR A 108 10.15 -11.17 4.92
N LYS A 109 10.46 -12.00 5.92
CA LYS A 109 9.57 -13.07 6.38
C LYS A 109 8.32 -12.49 7.05
N THR A 110 8.52 -11.54 7.95
CA THR A 110 7.48 -10.84 8.69
C THR A 110 6.57 -10.10 7.74
N TRP A 111 7.13 -9.33 6.80
CA TRP A 111 6.34 -8.64 5.79
C TRP A 111 5.52 -9.60 4.91
N CYS A 112 6.14 -10.66 4.39
CA CYS A 112 5.44 -11.60 3.53
C CYS A 112 4.27 -12.28 4.23
N GLU A 113 4.42 -12.62 5.52
CA GLU A 113 3.34 -13.16 6.33
C GLU A 113 2.23 -12.13 6.58
N LEU A 114 2.60 -10.89 6.95
CA LEU A 114 1.64 -9.81 7.16
C LEU A 114 0.77 -9.54 5.93
N VAL A 115 1.38 -9.54 4.73
CA VAL A 115 0.65 -9.29 3.48
C VAL A 115 -0.17 -10.50 3.04
N SER A 116 0.39 -11.72 3.11
CA SER A 116 -0.28 -12.93 2.64
C SER A 116 -1.48 -13.30 3.53
N ASP A 117 -1.33 -13.16 4.84
CA ASP A 117 -2.33 -13.53 5.83
C ASP A 117 -3.09 -12.32 6.40
N PHE A 118 -3.06 -11.16 5.73
CA PHE A 118 -3.60 -9.90 6.25
C PHE A 118 -5.02 -10.05 6.83
N GLY A 119 -5.96 -10.62 6.07
CA GLY A 119 -7.35 -10.79 6.52
C GLY A 119 -7.52 -11.78 7.67
N ARG A 120 -6.59 -12.73 7.82
CA ARG A 120 -6.59 -13.71 8.93
C ARG A 120 -5.97 -13.12 10.19
N LEU A 121 -4.90 -12.34 10.03
CA LEU A 121 -4.17 -11.67 11.11
C LEU A 121 -4.96 -10.48 11.66
N PHE A 122 -5.56 -9.70 10.76
CA PHE A 122 -6.28 -8.47 11.02
C PHE A 122 -7.72 -8.63 10.54
N CYS A 123 -8.66 -8.83 11.47
CA CYS A 123 -10.07 -8.97 11.13
C CYS A 123 -10.75 -7.59 11.10
N THR A 124 -10.97 -6.99 12.27
CA THR A 124 -11.71 -5.73 12.42
C THR A 124 -10.79 -4.53 12.57
N VAL A 125 -9.56 -4.73 13.00
CA VAL A 125 -8.58 -3.67 13.24
C VAL A 125 -7.19 -4.15 12.83
N ALA A 126 -6.39 -3.24 12.30
CA ALA A 126 -4.99 -3.43 11.96
C ALA A 126 -4.17 -2.30 12.57
N GLY A 127 -2.94 -2.62 13.01
CA GLY A 127 -2.04 -1.66 13.62
C GLY A 127 -1.10 -2.32 14.63
N ARG A 128 -0.15 -1.54 15.13
CA ARG A 128 0.76 -1.99 16.19
C ARG A 128 -0.02 -2.27 17.49
N PRO A 129 0.35 -3.30 18.27
CA PRO A 129 -0.37 -3.65 19.50
C PRO A 129 -0.53 -2.46 20.46
N GLU A 130 0.49 -1.62 20.58
CA GLU A 130 0.51 -0.46 21.48
C GLU A 130 -0.51 0.60 21.07
N CYS A 131 -0.76 0.74 19.76
CA CYS A 131 -1.76 1.64 19.23
C CYS A 131 -3.19 1.06 19.31
N VAL A 132 -3.33 -0.26 19.23
CA VAL A 132 -4.64 -0.94 19.16
C VAL A 132 -5.22 -1.25 20.54
N ASP A 133 -4.38 -1.67 21.49
CA ASP A 133 -4.81 -2.06 22.84
C ASP A 133 -5.62 -0.99 23.62
N PRO A 134 -5.37 0.33 23.49
CA PRO A 134 -6.20 1.35 24.14
C PRO A 134 -7.55 1.58 23.42
N LEU A 135 -7.71 1.12 22.18
CA LEU A 135 -8.88 1.41 21.36
C LEU A 135 -10.07 0.50 21.71
N ARG A 136 -11.27 1.04 21.52
CA ARG A 136 -12.53 0.35 21.77
C ARG A 136 -13.47 0.53 20.60
N SER A 137 -14.24 -0.50 20.31
CA SER A 137 -15.27 -0.45 19.27
C SER A 137 -16.33 0.60 19.62
N HIS A 138 -16.63 1.53 18.72
CA HIS A 138 -17.72 2.51 18.90
C HIS A 138 -19.10 1.87 19.11
N ARG A 139 -19.37 0.72 18.46
CA ARG A 139 -20.68 0.05 18.55
C ARG A 139 -20.89 -0.80 19.81
N THR A 140 -19.87 -1.53 20.25
CA THR A 140 -19.99 -2.52 21.34
C THR A 140 -19.25 -2.12 22.62
N HIS A 141 -18.47 -1.04 22.58
CA HIS A 141 -17.54 -0.60 23.63
C HIS A 141 -16.51 -1.65 24.11
N ARG A 142 -16.43 -2.80 23.44
CA ARG A 142 -15.44 -3.85 23.70
C ARG A 142 -14.07 -3.39 23.21
N ARG A 143 -13.02 -3.82 23.91
CA ARG A 143 -11.64 -3.60 23.49
C ARG A 143 -11.35 -4.35 22.20
N TYR A 144 -10.51 -3.76 21.36
CA TYR A 144 -9.95 -4.49 20.26
C TYR A 144 -8.85 -5.42 20.75
N HIS A 145 -8.74 -6.59 20.13
CA HIS A 145 -7.68 -7.55 20.40
C HIS A 145 -7.12 -8.05 19.09
N LEU A 146 -5.82 -7.80 18.88
CA LEU A 146 -5.08 -8.41 17.77
C LEU A 146 -4.92 -9.91 18.02
N ARG A 147 -4.91 -10.69 16.93
CA ARG A 147 -4.56 -12.12 17.01
C ARG A 147 -3.15 -12.26 17.55
N ARG A 148 -2.90 -13.32 18.33
CA ARG A 148 -1.58 -13.60 18.93
C ARG A 148 -0.45 -13.52 17.89
N ARG A 149 -0.64 -14.15 16.72
CA ARG A 149 0.37 -14.15 15.65
C ARG A 149 0.65 -12.75 15.10
N ALA A 150 -0.38 -11.92 14.92
CA ALA A 150 -0.22 -10.54 14.48
C ALA A 150 0.58 -9.70 15.51
N ARG A 151 0.40 -9.95 16.81
CA ARG A 151 1.21 -9.32 17.86
C ARG A 151 2.66 -9.76 17.75
N GLU A 152 2.93 -11.07 17.71
CA GLU A 152 4.29 -11.60 17.57
C GLU A 152 5.04 -10.99 16.38
N LEU A 153 4.41 -10.93 15.21
CA LEU A 153 5.00 -10.34 14.00
C LEU A 153 5.32 -8.84 14.14
N LEU A 154 4.51 -8.08 14.87
CA LEU A 154 4.67 -6.63 15.01
C LEU A 154 5.52 -6.21 16.23
N THR A 155 5.85 -7.16 17.12
CA THR A 155 6.70 -6.92 18.30
C THR A 155 8.12 -7.49 18.12
N GLN A 156 8.33 -8.41 17.17
CA GLN A 156 9.64 -9.03 16.87
C GLN A 156 10.50 -8.24 15.87
N ALA A 157 10.02 -7.08 15.42
CA ALA A 157 10.73 -6.19 14.50
C ALA A 157 11.75 -5.32 15.25
N ASP A 158 12.87 -5.92 15.67
CA ASP A 158 14.07 -5.25 16.19
C ASP A 158 15.24 -5.41 15.20
#